data_AF-A0AAX0KQS5-F1
#
_entry.id   AF-A0AAX0KQS5-F1
#
_cell.length_a   1.000
_cell.length_b   1.000
_cell.length_c   1.000
_cell.angle_alpha   90.00
_cell.angle_beta   90.00
_cell.angle_gamma   90.00
#
_symmetry.space_group_name_H-M   'P 1'
#
loop_
_entity.id
_entity.type
_entity.pdbx_description
1 polymer ?
#
loop_
_entity_poly.entity_id
_entity_poly.type
_entity_poly.pdbx_seq_one_letter_code
_entity_poly.pdbx_strand_id
1 'polypeptide(L)'
;MRKLIILVLVATLAYCGYWFYGAHKIENGARDMLAQARQEGWGDAQSVSLAGFPSRFDLTFDKPELKDQGGLWHWSAPFAQLFALGYEPNKVIAYLPSGQSLQLGDQSYKLTQEDMRASLTVGYSTALPLERAIAVISAPVLTPAGETPPALSADQLRLAIERKDKAQGALGGSAQAADLVMPAAAYRLGAEAKSLKLPADLLERIDPKGKLSDTIARVHFDALIGTREPIDQTALEAGMPGLMTFSVTDLSLSWGGNDVSVEGNLTVDPSGYPDGTLTIRSASWRNWVGIAQSMGLIGKDQMKLVTGIGAMLAAKNPDGALEVPLVFKDGQMNLGPVPLGPAPQLIAQRQ
;
A
#
# COMPACT_ATOMS: atom_id res chain seq x y z
N MET A 1 29.14 45.36 -17.66
CA MET A 1 27.67 45.43 -17.41
C MET A 1 26.82 45.00 -18.61
N ARG A 2 26.92 45.61 -19.80
CA ARG A 2 26.11 45.24 -20.99
C ARG A 2 26.19 43.74 -21.40
N LYS A 3 27.38 43.14 -21.39
CA LYS A 3 27.55 41.70 -21.70
C LYS A 3 26.86 40.78 -20.68
N LEU A 4 26.89 41.14 -19.39
CA LEU A 4 26.19 40.39 -18.33
C LEU A 4 24.68 40.50 -18.47
N ILE A 5 24.16 41.69 -18.80
CA ILE A 5 22.73 41.89 -19.06
C ILE A 5 22.28 41.03 -20.24
N ILE A 6 23.03 41.02 -21.35
CA ILE A 6 22.72 40.17 -22.51
C ILE A 6 22.75 38.70 -22.13
N LEU A 7 23.75 38.25 -21.37
CA LEU A 7 23.85 36.86 -20.92
C LEU A 7 22.66 36.45 -20.06
N VAL A 8 22.26 37.29 -19.10
CA VAL A 8 21.08 37.05 -18.25
C VAL A 8 19.82 37.01 -19.10
N LEU A 9 19.64 37.94 -20.05
CA LEU A 9 18.48 37.95 -20.95
C LEU A 9 18.41 36.68 -21.80
N VAL A 10 19.52 36.24 -22.37
CA VAL A 10 19.59 35.01 -23.17
C VAL A 10 19.27 33.79 -22.30
N ALA A 11 19.84 33.71 -21.09
CA ALA A 11 19.55 32.61 -20.16
C ALA A 11 18.07 32.57 -19.76
N THR A 12 17.47 33.73 -19.45
CA THR A 12 16.04 33.84 -19.14
C THR A 12 15.18 33.40 -20.32
N LEU A 13 15.47 33.89 -21.54
CA LEU A 13 14.71 33.50 -22.73
C LEU A 13 14.85 32.00 -23.03
N ALA A 14 16.05 31.43 -22.86
CA ALA A 14 16.28 30.01 -23.02
C ALA A 14 15.50 29.19 -21.99
N TYR A 15 15.47 29.61 -20.73
CA TYR A 15 14.70 28.95 -19.68
C TYR A 15 13.18 29.02 -19.94
N CYS A 16 12.68 30.19 -20.38
CA CYS A 16 11.29 30.33 -20.80
C CYS A 16 10.97 29.40 -21.99
N GLY A 17 11.84 29.34 -22.99
CA GLY A 17 11.68 28.45 -24.15
C GLY A 17 11.66 26.97 -23.77
N TYR A 18 12.55 26.55 -22.88
CA TYR A 18 12.54 25.21 -22.29
C TYR A 18 11.20 24.91 -21.59
N TRP A 19 10.71 25.84 -20.77
CA TRP A 19 9.45 25.65 -20.06
C TRP A 19 8.27 25.48 -21.03
N PHE A 20 8.14 26.34 -22.04
CA PHE A 20 7.05 26.24 -23.02
C PHE A 20 7.11 24.93 -23.83
N TYR A 21 8.31 24.46 -24.17
CA TYR A 21 8.49 23.16 -24.82
C TYR A 21 8.04 22.00 -23.92
N GLY A 22 8.48 22.00 -22.66
CA GLY A 22 8.10 20.97 -21.67
C GLY A 22 6.61 20.96 -21.38
N ALA A 23 6.03 22.14 -21.15
CA ALA A 23 4.59 22.34 -20.95
C ALA A 23 3.78 21.75 -22.11
N HIS A 24 4.13 22.06 -23.36
CA HIS A 24 3.42 21.55 -24.52
C HIS A 24 3.54 20.03 -24.66
N LYS A 25 4.72 19.46 -24.37
CA LYS A 25 4.93 18.00 -24.40
C LYS A 25 4.10 17.27 -23.34
N ILE A 26 4.08 17.78 -22.11
CA ILE A 26 3.30 17.19 -21.00
C ILE A 26 1.80 17.29 -21.29
N GLU A 27 1.33 18.46 -21.71
CA GLU A 27 -0.09 18.66 -21.99
C GLU A 27 -0.59 17.79 -23.15
N ASN A 28 0.16 17.72 -24.25
CA ASN A 28 -0.20 16.84 -25.36
C ASN A 28 -0.15 15.36 -24.95
N GLY A 29 0.89 14.93 -24.22
CA GLY A 29 0.97 13.56 -23.71
C GLY A 29 -0.21 13.19 -22.82
N ALA A 30 -0.68 14.12 -21.97
CA ALA A 30 -1.87 13.93 -21.16
C ALA A 30 -3.16 13.85 -22.01
N ARG A 31 -3.26 14.65 -23.08
CA ARG A 31 -4.38 14.58 -24.04
C ARG A 31 -4.40 13.25 -24.79
N ASP A 32 -3.24 12.78 -25.22
CA ASP A 32 -3.08 11.50 -25.92
C ASP A 32 -3.43 10.32 -24.99
N MET A 33 -2.94 10.35 -23.73
CA MET A 33 -3.31 9.39 -22.70
C MET A 33 -4.82 9.36 -22.45
N LEU A 34 -5.49 10.51 -22.35
CA LEU A 34 -6.95 10.56 -22.19
C LEU A 34 -7.68 10.02 -23.43
N ALA A 35 -7.18 10.28 -24.63
CA ALA A 35 -7.76 9.72 -25.85
C ALA A 35 -7.65 8.19 -25.86
N GLN A 36 -6.50 7.65 -25.46
CA GLN A 36 -6.28 6.22 -25.31
C GLN A 36 -7.19 5.62 -24.21
N ALA A 37 -7.27 6.26 -23.04
CA ALA A 37 -8.13 5.83 -21.94
C ALA A 37 -9.61 5.72 -22.33
N ARG A 38 -10.10 6.67 -23.14
CA ARG A 38 -11.46 6.63 -23.70
C ARG A 38 -11.65 5.49 -24.69
N GLN A 39 -10.66 5.26 -25.56
CA GLN A 39 -10.71 4.17 -26.55
C GLN A 39 -10.70 2.80 -25.87
N GLU A 40 -9.88 2.64 -24.83
CA GLU A 40 -9.75 1.40 -24.05
C GLU A 40 -10.84 1.26 -22.96
N GLY A 41 -11.62 2.31 -22.73
CA GLY A 41 -12.78 2.32 -21.86
C GLY A 41 -12.48 2.33 -20.36
N TRP A 42 -11.26 2.63 -19.93
CA TRP A 42 -10.88 2.64 -18.50
C TRP A 42 -10.88 4.04 -17.87
N GLY A 43 -10.95 5.13 -18.65
CA GLY A 43 -10.94 6.46 -18.06
C GLY A 43 -11.33 7.61 -19.00
N ASP A 44 -11.68 8.74 -18.40
CA ASP A 44 -12.03 9.99 -19.06
C ASP A 44 -11.72 11.20 -18.14
N ALA A 45 -11.74 12.41 -18.70
CA ALA A 45 -11.80 13.67 -17.97
C ALA A 45 -12.49 14.73 -18.86
N GLN A 46 -13.21 15.66 -18.25
CA GLN A 46 -13.87 16.75 -18.98
C GLN A 46 -12.86 17.62 -19.75
N SER A 47 -11.71 17.92 -19.12
CA SER A 47 -10.62 18.64 -19.77
C SER A 47 -9.28 18.39 -19.08
N VAL A 48 -8.20 18.75 -19.77
CA VAL A 48 -6.85 18.81 -19.20
C VAL A 48 -6.23 20.16 -19.53
N SER A 49 -5.56 20.75 -18.55
CA SER A 49 -4.85 22.03 -18.69
C SER A 49 -3.54 22.02 -17.89
N LEU A 50 -2.58 22.85 -18.30
CA LEU A 50 -1.28 22.97 -17.66
C LEU A 50 -0.95 24.45 -17.35
N ALA A 51 -0.48 24.70 -16.13
CA ALA A 51 -0.03 26.02 -15.65
C ALA A 51 1.34 25.93 -14.94
N GLY A 52 1.80 27.02 -14.32
CA GLY A 52 2.99 27.02 -13.45
C GLY A 52 4.25 27.73 -13.98
N PHE A 53 4.14 28.51 -15.07
CA PHE A 53 5.25 29.24 -15.64
C PHE A 53 5.97 30.15 -14.60
N PRO A 54 7.32 30.23 -14.61
CA PRO A 54 8.27 29.47 -15.45
C PRO A 54 8.88 28.26 -14.72
N SER A 55 8.50 28.00 -13.47
CA SER A 55 9.26 27.11 -12.57
C SER A 55 8.56 25.81 -12.20
N ARG A 56 7.30 25.64 -12.61
CA ARG A 56 6.47 24.47 -12.28
C ARG A 56 5.67 23.99 -13.48
N PHE A 57 5.36 22.71 -13.47
CA PHE A 57 4.35 22.10 -14.35
C PHE A 57 3.20 21.66 -13.46
N ASP A 58 2.10 22.41 -13.51
CA ASP A 58 0.89 22.18 -12.74
C ASP A 58 -0.20 21.67 -13.70
N LEU A 59 -0.30 20.35 -13.85
CA LEU A 59 -1.27 19.68 -14.72
C LEU A 59 -2.57 19.45 -13.94
N THR A 60 -3.71 19.86 -14.49
CA THR A 60 -5.03 19.69 -13.88
C THR A 60 -5.94 18.92 -14.83
N PHE A 61 -6.51 17.82 -14.32
CA PHE A 61 -7.62 17.09 -14.94
C PHE A 61 -8.92 17.57 -14.30
N ASP A 62 -9.85 18.08 -15.10
CA ASP A 62 -11.19 18.47 -14.65
C ASP A 62 -12.14 17.29 -14.76
N LYS A 63 -12.86 16.99 -13.67
CA LYS A 63 -13.75 15.83 -13.52
C LYS A 63 -13.15 14.51 -14.07
N PRO A 64 -11.99 14.07 -13.58
CA PRO A 64 -11.43 12.80 -13.99
C PRO A 64 -12.31 11.64 -13.51
N GLU A 65 -12.40 10.63 -14.35
CA GLU A 65 -13.10 9.39 -14.09
C GLU A 65 -12.21 8.21 -14.46
N LEU A 66 -12.18 7.20 -13.61
CA LEU A 66 -11.50 5.92 -13.84
C LEU A 66 -12.48 4.79 -13.57
N LYS A 67 -12.38 3.71 -14.33
CA LYS A 67 -13.17 2.50 -14.13
C LYS A 67 -12.43 1.28 -14.64
N ASP A 68 -12.74 0.12 -14.09
CA ASP A 68 -12.32 -1.13 -14.71
C ASP A 68 -13.20 -1.49 -15.92
N GLN A 69 -12.68 -2.37 -16.76
CA GLN A 69 -13.44 -2.92 -17.87
C GLN A 69 -14.58 -3.85 -17.40
N GLY A 70 -14.49 -4.39 -16.18
CA GLY A 70 -15.48 -5.31 -15.59
C GLY A 70 -16.64 -4.62 -14.88
N GLY A 71 -16.59 -3.31 -14.67
CA GLY A 71 -17.57 -2.57 -13.88
C GLY A 71 -17.53 -2.88 -12.37
N LEU A 72 -16.48 -3.54 -11.88
CA LEU A 72 -16.28 -3.84 -10.45
C LEU A 72 -15.94 -2.57 -9.67
N TRP A 73 -15.34 -1.56 -10.31
CA TRP A 73 -15.12 -0.30 -9.65
C TRP A 73 -15.16 0.89 -10.62
N HIS A 74 -15.64 2.01 -10.10
CA HIS A 74 -15.60 3.30 -10.77
C HIS A 74 -15.23 4.38 -9.76
N TRP A 75 -14.35 5.29 -10.14
CA TRP A 75 -13.90 6.39 -9.33
C TRP A 75 -14.05 7.69 -10.10
N SER A 76 -14.48 8.74 -9.41
CA SER A 76 -14.51 10.09 -9.96
C SER A 76 -14.19 11.13 -8.90
N ALA A 77 -13.64 12.26 -9.34
CA ALA A 77 -13.32 13.39 -8.48
C ALA A 77 -13.71 14.71 -9.13
N PRO A 78 -13.94 15.79 -8.36
CA PRO A 78 -14.14 17.12 -8.94
C PRO A 78 -13.00 17.56 -9.86
N PHE A 79 -11.76 17.26 -9.47
CA PHE A 79 -10.55 17.47 -10.28
C PHE A 79 -9.41 16.60 -9.73
N ALA A 80 -8.32 16.46 -10.48
CA ALA A 80 -7.06 15.91 -9.99
C ALA A 80 -5.90 16.78 -10.47
N GLN A 81 -4.94 17.06 -9.59
CA GLN A 81 -3.78 17.89 -9.93
C GLN A 81 -2.49 17.12 -9.76
N LEU A 82 -1.60 17.23 -10.76
CA LEU A 82 -0.25 16.73 -10.73
C LEU A 82 0.72 17.92 -10.83
N PHE A 83 1.69 17.96 -9.93
CA PHE A 83 2.66 19.04 -9.83
C PHE A 83 4.07 18.48 -9.98
N ALA A 84 4.90 19.13 -10.78
CA ALA A 84 6.33 18.88 -10.82
C ALA A 84 7.10 20.20 -10.90
N LEU A 85 8.29 20.24 -10.30
CA LEU A 85 9.20 21.38 -10.47
C LEU A 85 9.81 21.31 -11.88
N GLY A 86 9.91 22.44 -12.57
CA GLY A 86 10.42 22.48 -13.95
C GLY A 86 11.86 21.98 -14.09
N TYR A 87 12.63 22.01 -13.00
CA TYR A 87 14.01 21.51 -12.92
C TYR A 87 14.14 20.13 -12.26
N GLU A 88 13.04 19.54 -11.77
CA GLU A 88 12.97 18.15 -11.24
C GLU A 88 11.67 17.46 -11.72
N PRO A 89 11.47 17.29 -13.04
CA PRO A 89 10.20 16.76 -13.58
C PRO A 89 9.92 15.29 -13.22
N ASN A 90 10.93 14.55 -12.74
CA ASN A 90 10.82 13.18 -12.28
C ASN A 90 10.31 13.04 -10.83
N LYS A 91 10.04 14.16 -10.14
CA LYS A 91 9.38 14.22 -8.84
C LYS A 91 8.00 14.83 -9.03
N VAL A 92 6.98 13.98 -9.01
CA VAL A 92 5.58 14.36 -9.21
C VAL A 92 4.85 14.32 -7.87
N ILE A 93 4.04 15.33 -7.61
CA ILE A 93 3.13 15.39 -6.45
C ILE A 93 1.71 15.41 -6.99
N ALA A 94 0.89 14.46 -6.56
CA ALA A 94 -0.54 14.44 -6.85
C ALA A 94 -1.33 15.06 -5.68
N TYR A 95 -2.39 15.76 -6.00
CA TYR A 95 -3.40 16.25 -5.06
C TYR A 95 -4.79 15.86 -5.54
N LEU A 96 -5.59 15.33 -4.61
CA LEU A 96 -6.98 14.95 -4.85
C LEU A 96 -7.91 15.68 -3.86
N PRO A 97 -8.97 16.36 -4.36
CA PRO A 97 -9.88 17.13 -3.52
C PRO A 97 -10.88 16.23 -2.79
N SER A 98 -11.55 16.79 -1.79
CA SER A 98 -12.67 16.14 -1.09
C SER A 98 -13.89 16.01 -2.01
N GLY A 99 -14.81 15.09 -1.67
CA GLY A 99 -16.04 14.86 -2.43
C GLY A 99 -15.87 13.91 -3.61
N GLN A 100 -14.90 13.00 -3.53
CA GLN A 100 -14.71 11.95 -4.53
C GLN A 100 -15.84 10.91 -4.42
N SER A 101 -16.18 10.30 -5.55
CA SER A 101 -17.11 9.18 -5.61
C SER A 101 -16.34 7.89 -5.91
N LEU A 102 -16.63 6.84 -5.17
CA LEU A 102 -16.06 5.51 -5.36
C LEU A 102 -17.20 4.50 -5.40
N GLN A 103 -17.40 3.87 -6.54
CA GLN A 103 -18.29 2.73 -6.70
C GLN A 103 -17.46 1.46 -6.62
N LEU A 104 -17.89 0.51 -5.78
CA LEU A 104 -17.31 -0.82 -5.62
C LEU A 104 -18.45 -1.83 -5.75
N GLY A 105 -18.48 -2.57 -6.86
CA GLY A 105 -19.62 -3.40 -7.25
C GLY A 105 -20.91 -2.56 -7.32
N ASP A 106 -21.94 -3.03 -6.63
CA ASP A 106 -23.25 -2.35 -6.59
C ASP A 106 -23.30 -1.20 -5.58
N GLN A 107 -22.25 -1.00 -4.79
CA GLN A 107 -22.25 -0.04 -3.69
C GLN A 107 -21.45 1.21 -4.04
N SER A 108 -22.08 2.37 -3.89
CA SER A 108 -21.44 3.66 -4.09
C SER A 108 -21.03 4.26 -2.75
N TYR A 109 -19.89 4.92 -2.72
CA TYR A 109 -19.32 5.58 -1.56
C TYR A 109 -18.90 7.00 -1.92
N LYS A 110 -19.09 7.91 -0.97
CA LYS A 110 -18.52 9.25 -1.01
C LYS A 110 -17.32 9.31 -0.08
N LEU A 111 -16.17 9.68 -0.63
CA LEU A 111 -14.96 9.94 0.14
C LEU A 111 -14.85 11.44 0.40
N THR A 112 -14.84 11.80 1.68
CA THR A 112 -14.53 13.15 2.15
C THR A 112 -13.30 13.10 3.04
N GLN A 113 -12.42 14.08 2.91
CA GLN A 113 -11.17 14.16 3.64
C GLN A 113 -10.71 15.62 3.76
N GLU A 114 -9.78 15.90 4.68
CA GLU A 114 -9.18 17.23 4.83
C GLU A 114 -8.08 17.49 3.80
N ASP A 115 -7.21 16.51 3.57
CA ASP A 115 -6.11 16.58 2.60
C ASP A 115 -5.81 15.18 2.05
N MET A 116 -5.52 15.10 0.76
CA MET A 116 -5.07 13.86 0.11
C MET A 116 -3.96 14.21 -0.88
N ARG A 117 -2.77 13.69 -0.61
CA ARG A 117 -1.59 13.92 -1.44
C ARG A 117 -0.85 12.63 -1.67
N ALA A 118 -0.29 12.50 -2.86
CA ALA A 118 0.72 11.50 -3.15
C ALA A 118 1.96 12.17 -3.74
N SER A 119 3.11 11.53 -3.58
CA SER A 119 4.35 11.91 -4.26
C SER A 119 4.96 10.67 -4.89
N LEU A 120 5.54 10.85 -6.07
CA LEU A 120 6.21 9.81 -6.85
C LEU A 120 7.55 10.38 -7.34
N THR A 121 8.63 9.69 -7.03
CA THR A 121 9.96 9.94 -7.57
C THR A 121 10.37 8.75 -8.42
N VAL A 122 10.76 9.01 -9.66
CA VAL A 122 11.33 8.01 -10.57
C VAL A 122 12.77 8.35 -10.95
N GLY A 123 13.55 7.34 -11.30
CA GLY A 123 14.94 7.50 -11.73
C GLY A 123 15.08 8.13 -13.12
N TYR A 124 16.23 8.77 -13.37
CA TYR A 124 16.56 9.42 -14.66
C TYR A 124 16.99 8.41 -15.74
N SER A 125 16.16 7.42 -16.01
CA SER A 125 16.35 6.49 -17.14
C SER A 125 15.05 6.37 -17.92
N THR A 126 15.12 5.91 -19.16
CA THR A 126 13.93 5.72 -20.01
C THR A 126 12.96 4.68 -19.44
N ALA A 127 13.43 3.76 -18.59
CA ALA A 127 12.59 2.80 -17.90
C ALA A 127 11.80 3.43 -16.74
N LEU A 128 12.19 4.62 -16.26
CA LEU A 128 11.57 5.32 -15.13
C LEU A 128 11.39 4.44 -13.88
N PRO A 129 12.48 3.84 -13.35
CA PRO A 129 12.38 2.97 -12.19
C PRO A 129 11.85 3.74 -10.99
N LEU A 130 10.93 3.13 -10.25
CA LEU A 130 10.39 3.66 -9.02
C LEU A 130 11.52 3.82 -7.99
N GLU A 131 11.71 5.05 -7.52
CA GLU A 131 12.63 5.35 -6.41
C GLU A 131 11.87 5.53 -5.11
N ARG A 132 10.73 6.24 -5.14
CA ARG A 132 9.89 6.44 -3.96
C ARG A 132 8.47 6.79 -4.35
N ALA A 133 7.48 6.23 -3.67
CA ALA A 133 6.13 6.77 -3.66
C ALA A 133 5.61 6.86 -2.23
N ILE A 134 4.90 7.94 -1.91
CA ILE A 134 4.25 8.15 -0.61
C ILE A 134 2.85 8.68 -0.87
N ALA A 135 1.84 8.12 -0.24
CA ALA A 135 0.48 8.63 -0.23
C ALA A 135 0.03 8.89 1.21
N VAL A 136 -0.60 10.04 1.45
CA VAL A 136 -1.13 10.45 2.75
C VAL A 136 -2.55 10.97 2.57
N ILE A 137 -3.47 10.45 3.38
CA ILE A 137 -4.86 10.92 3.46
C ILE A 137 -5.12 11.33 4.91
N SER A 138 -5.50 12.59 5.11
CA SER A 138 -5.80 13.16 6.43
C SER A 138 -7.31 13.23 6.65
N ALA A 139 -7.76 12.71 7.80
CA ALA A 139 -9.15 12.62 8.20
C ALA A 139 -10.11 12.04 7.12
N PRO A 140 -9.78 10.91 6.45
CA PRO A 140 -10.72 10.32 5.49
C PRO A 140 -11.97 9.79 6.19
N VAL A 141 -13.11 10.01 5.54
CA VAL A 141 -14.43 9.49 5.89
C VAL A 141 -15.05 8.94 4.61
N LEU A 142 -15.28 7.63 4.59
CA LEU A 142 -15.92 6.91 3.50
C LEU A 142 -17.36 6.57 3.90
N THR A 143 -18.32 7.19 3.23
CA THR A 143 -19.75 7.07 3.55
C THR A 143 -20.48 6.37 2.40
N PRO A 144 -21.23 5.28 2.65
CA PRO A 144 -22.11 4.67 1.65
C PRO A 144 -23.15 5.68 1.11
N ALA A 145 -23.43 5.65 -0.19
CA ALA A 145 -24.41 6.51 -0.82
C ALA A 145 -25.83 6.11 -0.42
N GLY A 146 -26.67 7.09 -0.05
CA GLY A 146 -28.09 6.88 0.25
C GLY A 146 -28.41 6.46 1.69
N GLU A 147 -27.40 6.28 2.55
CA GLU A 147 -27.58 5.92 3.96
C GLU A 147 -27.10 7.03 4.92
N THR A 148 -27.72 7.08 6.11
CA THR A 148 -27.22 7.86 7.27
C THR A 148 -26.11 7.02 7.92
N PRO A 149 -24.97 7.59 8.37
CA PRO A 149 -23.69 6.87 8.45
C PRO A 149 -23.74 5.67 9.40
N PRO A 150 -23.15 4.55 8.95
CA PRO A 150 -21.84 4.21 9.49
C PRO A 150 -20.76 4.50 8.44
N ALA A 151 -19.84 5.41 8.78
CA ALA A 151 -18.73 5.74 7.91
C ALA A 151 -17.46 5.06 8.42
N LEU A 152 -16.70 4.47 7.50
CA LEU A 152 -15.33 4.08 7.76
C LEU A 152 -14.51 5.37 7.82
N SER A 153 -13.84 5.65 8.93
CA SER A 153 -13.01 6.85 9.05
C SER A 153 -11.69 6.58 9.72
N ALA A 154 -10.70 7.44 9.50
CA ALA A 154 -9.42 7.40 10.21
C ALA A 154 -8.93 8.83 10.47
N ASP A 155 -8.03 9.01 11.43
CA ASP A 155 -7.33 10.29 11.59
C ASP A 155 -6.34 10.49 10.44
N GLN A 156 -5.69 9.39 10.03
CA GLN A 156 -4.72 9.42 8.96
C GLN A 156 -4.48 8.02 8.37
N LEU A 157 -4.33 7.98 7.05
CA LEU A 157 -3.83 6.83 6.30
C LEU A 157 -2.52 7.21 5.62
N ARG A 158 -1.51 6.35 5.69
CA ARG A 158 -0.21 6.52 5.02
C ARG A 158 0.17 5.23 4.31
N LEU A 159 0.67 5.38 3.09
CA LEU A 159 1.29 4.32 2.30
C LEU A 159 2.63 4.84 1.80
N ALA A 160 3.66 4.01 1.82
CA ALA A 160 4.99 4.35 1.35
C ALA A 160 5.65 3.14 0.68
N ILE A 161 6.38 3.41 -0.38
CA ILE A 161 7.32 2.48 -1.01
C ILE A 161 8.59 3.25 -1.32
N GLU A 162 9.75 2.68 -0.97
CA GLU A 162 11.04 3.32 -1.21
C GLU A 162 12.04 2.27 -1.69
N ARG A 163 12.72 2.54 -2.80
CA ARG A 163 13.78 1.69 -3.32
C ARG A 163 14.94 1.64 -2.33
N LYS A 164 15.50 0.45 -2.15
CA LYS A 164 16.64 0.18 -1.28
C LYS A 164 17.75 -0.50 -2.05
N ASP A 165 18.94 -0.53 -1.45
CA ASP A 165 20.04 -1.33 -1.98
C ASP A 165 19.62 -2.80 -2.02
N LYS A 166 19.85 -3.49 -3.15
CA LYS A 166 19.42 -4.88 -3.34
C LYS A 166 20.00 -5.83 -2.29
N ALA A 167 21.19 -5.54 -1.74
CA ALA A 167 21.80 -6.35 -0.70
C ALA A 167 21.00 -6.29 0.61
N GLN A 168 20.25 -5.21 0.86
CA GLN A 168 19.36 -5.13 2.03
C GLN A 168 18.21 -6.13 1.90
N GLY A 169 17.71 -6.36 0.68
CA GLY A 169 16.62 -7.31 0.43
C GLY A 169 17.05 -8.78 0.35
N ALA A 170 18.33 -9.08 0.56
CA ALA A 170 18.84 -10.44 0.51
C ALA A 170 18.45 -11.22 1.77
N LEU A 171 17.92 -12.44 1.61
CA LEU A 171 17.58 -13.34 2.71
C LEU A 171 18.24 -14.70 2.50
N GLY A 172 18.81 -15.26 3.56
CA GLY A 172 19.31 -16.64 3.55
C GLY A 172 18.19 -17.64 3.81
N GLY A 173 18.11 -18.70 3.01
CA GLY A 173 17.34 -19.89 3.37
C GLY A 173 17.78 -20.45 4.72
N SER A 174 16.86 -21.00 5.48
CA SER A 174 16.98 -21.33 6.92
C SER A 174 18.05 -22.37 7.32
N ALA A 175 19.03 -22.73 6.48
CA ALA A 175 19.98 -23.80 6.79
C ALA A 175 21.47 -23.53 6.50
N GLN A 176 21.86 -22.81 5.44
CA GLN A 176 23.29 -22.55 5.17
C GLN A 176 23.51 -21.27 4.34
N ALA A 177 24.69 -20.66 4.47
CA ALA A 177 25.13 -19.49 3.69
C ALA A 177 25.15 -19.70 2.16
N ALA A 178 24.90 -20.93 1.69
CA ALA A 178 24.79 -21.28 0.28
C ALA A 178 23.39 -20.99 -0.33
N ASP A 179 22.37 -20.73 0.50
CA ASP A 179 20.98 -20.52 0.05
C ASP A 179 20.56 -19.03 0.09
N LEU A 180 21.49 -18.12 -0.16
CA LEU A 180 21.21 -16.69 -0.19
C LEU A 180 20.37 -16.33 -1.43
N VAL A 181 19.12 -15.93 -1.21
CA VAL A 181 18.25 -15.39 -2.26
C VAL A 181 18.59 -13.91 -2.44
N MET A 182 19.25 -13.60 -3.55
CA MET A 182 19.61 -12.23 -3.94
C MET A 182 18.58 -11.67 -4.93
N PRO A 183 17.78 -10.66 -4.55
CA PRO A 183 16.85 -10.02 -5.47
C PRO A 183 17.57 -9.09 -6.46
N ALA A 184 16.93 -8.79 -7.59
CA ALA A 184 17.42 -7.78 -8.52
C ALA A 184 17.17 -6.35 -8.01
N ALA A 185 16.04 -6.15 -7.33
CA ALA A 185 15.68 -4.88 -6.69
C ALA A 185 15.03 -5.11 -5.33
N ALA A 186 15.25 -4.19 -4.39
CA ALA A 186 14.65 -4.21 -3.06
C ALA A 186 13.85 -2.94 -2.79
N TYR A 187 12.74 -3.08 -2.06
CA TYR A 187 11.86 -1.97 -1.70
C TYR A 187 11.39 -2.09 -0.26
N ARG A 188 11.46 -0.99 0.51
CA ARG A 188 10.79 -0.90 1.81
C ARG A 188 9.36 -0.45 1.58
N LEU A 189 8.41 -1.22 2.10
CA LEU A 189 6.99 -0.91 2.12
C LEU A 189 6.60 -0.43 3.51
N GLY A 190 5.79 0.61 3.58
CA GLY A 190 5.23 1.13 4.81
C GLY A 190 3.74 1.39 4.66
N ALA A 191 2.93 0.99 5.64
CA ALA A 191 1.54 1.39 5.76
C ALA A 191 1.18 1.72 7.21
N GLU A 192 0.38 2.76 7.41
CA GLU A 192 -0.09 3.15 8.73
C GLU A 192 -1.53 3.66 8.64
N ALA A 193 -2.38 3.19 9.54
CA ALA A 193 -3.71 3.74 9.80
C ALA A 193 -3.82 4.09 11.28
N LYS A 194 -4.28 5.30 11.59
CA LYS A 194 -4.50 5.78 12.97
C LYS A 194 -5.97 6.04 13.22
N SER A 195 -6.45 5.62 14.39
CA SER A 195 -7.82 5.82 14.83
C SER A 195 -8.85 5.37 13.78
N LEU A 196 -8.67 4.17 13.22
CA LEU A 196 -9.55 3.61 12.22
C LEU A 196 -10.87 3.22 12.88
N LYS A 197 -11.91 4.03 12.67
CA LYS A 197 -13.27 3.78 13.12
C LYS A 197 -14.00 2.90 12.12
N LEU A 198 -14.49 1.76 12.59
CA LEU A 198 -15.17 0.77 11.78
C LEU A 198 -16.69 1.05 11.76
N PRO A 199 -17.34 0.82 10.60
CA PRO A 199 -18.79 0.73 10.51
C PRO A 199 -19.39 -0.34 11.44
N ALA A 200 -20.60 -0.10 11.95
CA ALA A 200 -21.25 -1.00 12.93
C ALA A 200 -21.53 -2.40 12.34
N ASP A 201 -21.95 -2.46 11.08
CA ASP A 201 -22.17 -3.69 10.32
C ASP A 201 -20.88 -4.51 10.16
N LEU A 202 -19.75 -3.85 9.92
CA LEU A 202 -18.44 -4.51 9.87
C LEU A 202 -18.04 -5.02 11.26
N LEU A 203 -18.26 -4.23 12.31
CA LEU A 203 -17.94 -4.60 13.68
C LEU A 203 -18.78 -5.80 14.15
N GLU A 204 -20.07 -5.86 13.82
CA GLU A 204 -20.94 -6.99 14.15
C GLU A 204 -20.48 -8.31 13.50
N ARG A 205 -19.88 -8.23 12.30
CA ARG A 205 -19.33 -9.41 11.61
C ARG A 205 -18.02 -9.89 12.23
N ILE A 206 -17.18 -8.97 12.71
CA ILE A 206 -15.87 -9.30 13.30
C ILE A 206 -16.02 -9.72 14.78
N ASP A 207 -16.87 -9.04 15.53
CA ASP A 207 -17.11 -9.31 16.94
C ASP A 207 -18.60 -9.26 17.30
N PRO A 208 -19.34 -10.33 16.98
CA PRO A 208 -20.79 -10.40 17.22
C PRO A 208 -21.18 -10.35 18.70
N LYS A 209 -20.21 -10.42 19.63
CA LYS A 209 -20.46 -10.35 21.08
C LYS A 209 -20.05 -9.00 21.70
N GLY A 210 -19.58 -8.04 20.91
CA GLY A 210 -19.35 -6.65 21.35
C GLY A 210 -18.28 -6.46 22.42
N LYS A 211 -17.18 -7.21 22.33
CA LYS A 211 -15.98 -7.08 23.19
C LYS A 211 -14.99 -6.02 22.68
N LEU A 212 -14.98 -5.71 21.39
CA LEU A 212 -14.07 -4.78 20.75
C LEU A 212 -14.67 -3.36 20.67
N SER A 213 -13.79 -2.35 20.77
CA SER A 213 -14.16 -0.97 20.46
C SER A 213 -14.47 -0.81 18.97
N ASP A 214 -15.30 0.17 18.60
CA ASP A 214 -15.51 0.56 17.21
C ASP A 214 -14.26 1.17 16.55
N THR A 215 -13.20 1.43 17.32
CA THR A 215 -11.99 2.12 16.85
C THR A 215 -10.75 1.25 17.05
N ILE A 216 -10.05 0.99 15.95
CA ILE A 216 -8.68 0.46 15.95
C ILE A 216 -7.74 1.65 16.14
N ALA A 217 -6.98 1.66 17.24
CA ALA A 217 -6.09 2.77 17.57
C ALA A 217 -4.96 2.91 16.55
N ARG A 218 -4.38 1.79 16.11
CA ARG A 218 -3.30 1.77 15.13
C ARG A 218 -3.24 0.44 14.38
N VAL A 219 -3.03 0.53 13.07
CA VAL A 219 -2.51 -0.53 12.22
C VAL A 219 -1.20 -0.03 11.64
N HIS A 220 -0.13 -0.80 11.74
CA HIS A 220 1.18 -0.44 11.21
C HIS A 220 1.80 -1.64 10.51
N PHE A 221 2.42 -1.37 9.36
CA PHE A 221 3.10 -2.35 8.54
C PHE A 221 4.40 -1.75 8.02
N ASP A 222 5.49 -2.47 8.20
CA ASP A 222 6.82 -2.16 7.69
C ASP A 222 7.48 -3.46 7.23
N ALA A 223 7.82 -3.51 5.95
CA ALA A 223 8.47 -4.69 5.38
C ALA A 223 9.50 -4.30 4.33
N LEU A 224 10.48 -5.17 4.12
CA LEU A 224 11.41 -5.11 3.02
C LEU A 224 11.10 -6.27 2.06
N ILE A 225 10.76 -5.92 0.81
CA ILE A 225 10.55 -6.88 -0.27
C ILE A 225 11.77 -6.91 -1.19
N GLY A 226 12.11 -8.08 -1.69
CA GLY A 226 13.01 -8.27 -2.82
C GLY A 226 12.24 -8.81 -4.02
N THR A 227 12.54 -8.26 -5.19
CA THR A 227 11.83 -8.51 -6.45
C THR A 227 12.80 -8.99 -7.53
N ARG A 228 12.27 -9.76 -8.48
CA ARG A 228 13.02 -10.28 -9.63
C ARG A 228 13.49 -9.21 -10.59
N GLU A 229 12.76 -8.10 -10.64
CA GLU A 229 12.99 -6.96 -11.53
C GLU A 229 12.62 -5.67 -10.79
N PRO A 230 13.24 -4.53 -11.12
CA PRO A 230 12.78 -3.24 -10.62
C PRO A 230 11.33 -2.96 -11.02
N ILE A 231 10.59 -2.28 -10.15
CA ILE A 231 9.30 -1.68 -10.51
C ILE A 231 9.61 -0.47 -11.38
N ASP A 232 9.27 -0.54 -12.66
CA ASP A 232 9.52 0.48 -13.67
C ASP A 232 8.34 0.59 -14.64
N GLN A 233 8.44 1.39 -15.72
CA GLN A 233 7.35 1.54 -16.68
C GLN A 233 6.91 0.20 -17.32
N THR A 234 7.85 -0.71 -17.56
CA THR A 234 7.54 -2.05 -18.11
C THR A 234 6.66 -2.82 -17.15
N ALA A 235 6.92 -2.72 -15.84
CA ALA A 235 6.11 -3.36 -14.82
C ALA A 235 4.66 -2.83 -14.77
N LEU A 236 4.40 -1.57 -15.18
CA LEU A 236 3.04 -1.06 -15.27
C LEU A 236 2.23 -1.70 -16.41
N GLU A 237 2.89 -2.02 -17.53
CA GLU A 237 2.25 -2.64 -18.70
C GLU A 237 2.17 -4.17 -18.58
N ALA A 238 3.21 -4.77 -18.01
CA ALA A 238 3.36 -6.21 -17.87
C ALA A 238 2.74 -6.78 -16.58
N GLY A 239 2.52 -5.94 -15.57
CA GLY A 239 2.16 -6.37 -14.22
C GLY A 239 3.37 -6.40 -13.27
N MET A 240 3.06 -6.52 -11.98
CA MET A 240 4.07 -6.36 -10.91
C MET A 240 5.19 -7.41 -10.99
N PRO A 241 6.44 -7.03 -10.67
CA PRO A 241 7.57 -7.96 -10.62
C PRO A 241 7.34 -9.09 -9.62
N GLY A 242 7.85 -10.28 -9.94
CA GLY A 242 7.76 -11.44 -9.04
C GLY A 242 8.51 -11.21 -7.72
N LEU A 243 7.86 -11.55 -6.61
CA LEU A 243 8.44 -11.49 -5.27
C LEU A 243 9.45 -12.62 -5.06
N MET A 244 10.59 -12.32 -4.41
CA MET A 244 11.66 -13.28 -4.10
C MET A 244 11.90 -13.38 -2.59
N THR A 245 11.87 -12.23 -1.90
CA THR A 245 12.11 -12.14 -0.46
C THR A 245 11.09 -11.21 0.17
N PHE A 246 10.69 -11.52 1.40
CA PHE A 246 9.75 -10.74 2.18
C PHE A 246 10.14 -10.78 3.66
N SER A 247 10.74 -9.68 4.13
CA SER A 247 11.13 -9.47 5.52
C SER A 247 10.13 -8.53 6.17
N VAL A 248 9.27 -9.05 7.05
CA VAL A 248 8.35 -8.24 7.86
C VAL A 248 9.12 -7.73 9.07
N THR A 249 9.39 -6.42 9.08
CA THR A 249 10.05 -5.75 10.21
C THR A 249 9.07 -5.51 11.35
N ASP A 250 7.87 -5.05 11.02
CA ASP A 250 6.78 -4.87 11.99
C ASP A 250 5.43 -4.90 11.26
N LEU A 251 4.57 -5.83 11.63
CA LEU A 251 3.14 -5.76 11.35
C LEU A 251 2.43 -5.76 12.70
N SER A 252 1.92 -4.60 13.14
CA SER A 252 1.33 -4.43 14.45
C SER A 252 -0.08 -3.82 14.41
N LEU A 253 -0.92 -4.29 15.34
CA LEU A 253 -2.30 -3.86 15.53
C LEU A 253 -2.51 -3.53 17.01
N SER A 254 -3.16 -2.39 17.28
CA SER A 254 -3.63 -1.99 18.61
C SER A 254 -5.12 -1.70 18.55
N TRP A 255 -5.93 -2.49 19.27
CA TRP A 255 -7.39 -2.42 19.19
C TRP A 255 -8.06 -2.69 20.53
N GLY A 256 -8.69 -1.66 21.12
CA GLY A 256 -9.47 -1.81 22.36
C GLY A 256 -8.65 -2.33 23.54
N GLY A 257 -7.37 -1.94 23.63
CA GLY A 257 -6.43 -2.45 24.65
C GLY A 257 -5.80 -3.81 24.34
N ASN A 258 -6.10 -4.39 23.17
CA ASN A 258 -5.45 -5.59 22.68
C ASN A 258 -4.31 -5.25 21.73
N ASP A 259 -3.26 -6.06 21.75
CA ASP A 259 -2.07 -5.96 20.91
C ASP A 259 -1.84 -7.26 20.15
N VAL A 260 -1.37 -7.15 18.91
CA VAL A 260 -0.74 -8.26 18.19
C VAL A 260 0.33 -7.69 17.27
N SER A 261 1.49 -8.34 17.22
CA SER A 261 2.55 -8.04 16.28
C SER A 261 3.02 -9.28 15.54
N VAL A 262 3.54 -9.08 14.33
CA VAL A 262 4.12 -10.11 13.48
C VAL A 262 5.43 -9.59 12.91
N GLU A 263 6.48 -10.40 12.98
CA GLU A 263 7.78 -10.15 12.39
C GLU A 263 8.34 -11.44 11.80
N GLY A 264 9.26 -11.35 10.86
CA GLY A 264 9.97 -12.53 10.34
C GLY A 264 10.26 -12.47 8.86
N ASN A 265 10.77 -13.57 8.34
CA ASN A 265 11.40 -13.63 7.03
C ASN A 265 10.83 -14.78 6.22
N LEU A 266 10.46 -14.49 4.97
CA LEU A 266 10.03 -15.45 3.98
C LEU A 266 10.85 -15.28 2.70
N THR A 267 11.24 -16.39 2.11
CA THR A 267 11.67 -16.48 0.71
C THR A 267 10.52 -17.02 -0.12
N VAL A 268 10.48 -16.70 -1.40
CA VAL A 268 9.43 -17.19 -2.31
C VAL A 268 10.10 -18.01 -3.41
N ASP A 269 9.72 -19.27 -3.51
CA ASP A 269 10.26 -20.19 -4.50
C ASP A 269 9.80 -19.84 -5.92
N PRO A 270 10.36 -20.46 -6.98
CA PRO A 270 9.91 -20.24 -8.34
C PRO A 270 8.44 -20.59 -8.66
N SER A 271 7.79 -21.34 -7.78
CA SER A 271 6.38 -21.72 -7.91
C SER A 271 5.43 -20.73 -7.21
N GLY A 272 5.97 -19.73 -6.49
CA GLY A 272 5.20 -18.75 -5.73
C GLY A 272 4.87 -19.18 -4.30
N TYR A 273 5.44 -20.28 -3.80
CA TYR A 273 5.24 -20.72 -2.43
C TYR A 273 6.24 -20.05 -1.48
N PRO A 274 5.78 -19.51 -0.35
CA PRO A 274 6.66 -18.99 0.67
C PRO A 274 7.35 -20.12 1.45
N ASP A 275 8.61 -19.91 1.80
CA ASP A 275 9.37 -20.71 2.76
C ASP A 275 10.00 -19.78 3.81
N GLY A 276 9.80 -20.10 5.09
CA GLY A 276 10.35 -19.34 6.20
C GLY A 276 9.44 -19.34 7.42
N THR A 277 9.58 -18.33 8.28
CA THR A 277 8.82 -18.24 9.53
C THR A 277 8.47 -16.80 9.85
N LEU A 278 7.20 -16.58 10.19
CA LEU A 278 6.71 -15.35 10.80
C LEU A 278 6.38 -15.63 12.27
N THR A 279 6.92 -14.86 13.20
CA THR A 279 6.61 -14.96 14.62
C THR A 279 5.44 -14.04 14.93
N ILE A 280 4.35 -14.59 15.45
CA ILE A 280 3.20 -13.83 15.95
C ILE A 280 3.36 -13.68 17.45
N ARG A 281 3.25 -12.45 17.95
CA ARG A 281 3.41 -12.11 19.36
C ARG A 281 2.22 -11.29 19.87
N SER A 282 1.74 -11.59 21.07
CA SER A 282 0.68 -10.82 21.72
C SER A 282 0.72 -10.94 23.25
N ALA A 283 0.74 -9.81 23.96
CA ALA A 283 0.55 -9.78 25.41
C ALA A 283 -0.92 -10.02 25.79
N SER A 284 -1.85 -9.52 24.98
CA SER A 284 -3.29 -9.71 25.14
C SER A 284 -3.85 -11.00 24.52
N TRP A 285 -3.05 -12.05 24.32
CA TRP A 285 -3.45 -13.24 23.56
C TRP A 285 -4.72 -13.93 24.07
N ARG A 286 -4.97 -13.89 25.39
CA ARG A 286 -6.18 -14.49 25.99
C ARG A 286 -7.46 -13.83 25.46
N ASN A 287 -7.42 -12.53 25.20
CA ASN A 287 -8.55 -11.79 24.64
C ASN A 287 -8.77 -12.20 23.19
N TRP A 288 -7.71 -12.33 22.39
CA TRP A 288 -7.79 -12.82 21.01
C TRP A 288 -8.38 -14.22 20.90
N VAL A 289 -7.97 -15.15 21.78
CA VAL A 289 -8.58 -16.49 21.82
C VAL A 289 -10.07 -16.39 22.20
N GLY A 290 -10.43 -15.51 23.13
CA GLY A 290 -11.82 -15.25 23.49
C GLY A 290 -12.68 -14.60 22.39
N ILE A 291 -12.05 -13.88 21.44
CA ILE A 291 -12.67 -13.32 20.23
C ILE A 291 -12.77 -14.41 19.15
N ALA A 292 -11.73 -15.21 18.94
CA ALA A 292 -11.78 -16.37 18.03
C ALA A 292 -12.90 -17.36 18.43
N GLN A 293 -13.11 -17.57 19.74
CA GLN A 293 -14.23 -18.35 20.24
C GLN A 293 -15.60 -17.67 20.00
N SER A 294 -15.71 -16.33 20.11
CA SER A 294 -16.97 -15.64 19.83
C SER A 294 -17.38 -15.73 18.37
N MET A 295 -16.40 -15.75 17.47
CA MET A 295 -16.56 -16.00 16.03
C MET A 295 -16.82 -17.48 15.68
N GLY A 296 -16.75 -18.39 16.65
CA GLY A 296 -16.94 -19.83 16.41
C GLY A 296 -15.73 -20.53 15.77
N LEU A 297 -14.58 -19.86 15.66
CA LEU A 297 -13.33 -20.45 15.14
C LEU A 297 -12.74 -21.49 16.11
N ILE A 298 -13.07 -21.40 17.39
CA ILE A 298 -12.62 -22.33 18.44
C ILE A 298 -13.84 -22.91 19.14
N GLY A 299 -13.97 -24.24 19.13
CA GLY A 299 -15.05 -24.95 19.81
C GLY A 299 -14.99 -24.78 21.33
N LYS A 300 -16.15 -24.83 22.01
CA LYS A 300 -16.23 -24.70 23.49
C LYS A 300 -15.36 -25.73 24.22
N ASP A 301 -15.32 -26.97 23.72
CA ASP A 301 -14.55 -28.06 24.32
C ASP A 301 -13.04 -27.91 24.11
N GLN A 302 -12.64 -27.23 23.03
CA GLN A 302 -11.24 -26.98 22.68
C GLN A 302 -10.65 -25.78 23.44
N MET A 303 -11.50 -24.92 24.01
CA MET A 303 -11.08 -23.70 24.69
C MET A 303 -10.09 -23.95 25.83
N LYS A 304 -10.31 -25.00 26.63
CA LYS A 304 -9.38 -25.37 27.72
C LYS A 304 -8.02 -25.81 27.18
N LEU A 305 -8.01 -26.55 26.08
CA LEU A 305 -6.79 -27.01 25.42
C LEU A 305 -6.00 -25.84 24.85
N VAL A 306 -6.64 -24.97 24.07
CA VAL A 306 -5.99 -23.81 23.45
C VAL A 306 -5.43 -22.86 24.51
N THR A 307 -6.19 -22.54 25.56
CA THR A 307 -5.69 -21.69 26.65
C THR A 307 -4.58 -22.38 27.43
N GLY A 308 -4.64 -23.70 27.64
CA GLY A 308 -3.59 -24.45 28.31
C GLY A 308 -2.26 -24.40 27.56
N ILE A 309 -2.29 -24.69 26.26
CA ILE A 309 -1.12 -24.61 25.38
C ILE A 309 -0.60 -23.17 25.30
N GLY A 310 -1.49 -22.20 25.12
CA GLY A 310 -1.14 -20.78 25.10
C GLY A 310 -0.48 -20.33 26.41
N ALA A 311 -0.99 -20.76 27.57
CA ALA A 311 -0.39 -20.43 28.86
C ALA A 311 0.99 -21.08 29.04
N MET A 312 1.18 -22.31 28.57
CA MET A 312 2.49 -22.98 28.60
C MET A 312 3.52 -22.26 27.72
N LEU A 313 3.13 -21.83 26.52
CA LEU A 313 4.00 -21.09 25.60
C LEU A 313 4.31 -19.69 26.16
N ALA A 314 3.29 -18.98 26.66
CA ALA A 314 3.45 -17.67 27.28
C ALA A 314 4.32 -17.69 28.53
N ALA A 315 4.33 -18.79 29.30
CA ALA A 315 5.19 -18.94 30.47
C ALA A 315 6.69 -18.99 30.14
N LYS A 316 7.06 -19.19 28.86
CA LYS A 316 8.46 -19.09 28.40
C LYS A 316 8.94 -17.64 28.30
N ASN A 317 8.01 -16.67 28.30
CA ASN A 317 8.30 -15.25 28.15
C ASN A 317 8.10 -14.50 29.48
N PRO A 318 9.08 -13.71 29.96
CA PRO A 318 8.98 -13.02 31.26
C PRO A 318 7.79 -12.06 31.41
N ASP A 319 7.33 -11.49 30.29
CA ASP A 319 6.18 -10.58 30.24
C ASP A 319 4.83 -11.30 30.06
N GLY A 320 4.85 -12.64 29.99
CA GLY A 320 3.65 -13.45 29.81
C GLY A 320 2.99 -13.33 28.44
N ALA A 321 3.68 -12.74 27.45
CA ALA A 321 3.20 -12.67 26.08
C ALA A 321 3.30 -14.04 25.39
N LEU A 322 2.31 -14.33 24.56
CA LEU A 322 2.32 -15.53 23.73
C LEU A 322 3.11 -15.24 22.46
N GLU A 323 4.08 -16.08 22.16
CA GLU A 323 4.80 -16.11 20.88
C GLU A 323 4.53 -17.44 20.19
N VAL A 324 4.06 -17.38 18.95
CA VAL A 324 3.77 -18.57 18.14
C VAL A 324 4.37 -18.40 16.75
N PRO A 325 5.21 -19.34 16.29
CA PRO A 325 5.74 -19.31 14.93
C PRO A 325 4.67 -19.76 13.94
N LEU A 326 4.45 -18.96 12.90
CA LEU A 326 3.76 -19.31 11.67
C LEU A 326 4.81 -19.76 10.65
N VAL A 327 4.97 -21.07 10.50
CA VAL A 327 6.00 -21.69 9.66
C VAL A 327 5.41 -22.02 8.30
N PHE A 328 6.10 -21.61 7.24
CA PHE A 328 5.82 -21.97 5.86
C PHE A 328 6.91 -22.89 5.36
N LYS A 329 6.54 -24.10 4.94
CA LYS A 329 7.49 -25.10 4.45
C LYS A 329 6.79 -26.12 3.57
N ASP A 330 7.42 -26.50 2.45
CA ASP A 330 6.92 -27.51 1.52
C ASP A 330 5.45 -27.24 1.07
N GLY A 331 5.12 -25.96 0.86
CA GLY A 331 3.77 -25.53 0.49
C GLY A 331 2.71 -25.69 1.59
N GLN A 332 3.10 -25.93 2.84
CA GLN A 332 2.23 -26.03 4.01
C GLN A 332 2.47 -24.89 5.00
N MET A 333 1.44 -24.53 5.75
CA MET A 333 1.44 -23.50 6.77
C MET A 333 1.04 -24.09 8.13
N ASN A 334 1.88 -23.90 9.15
CA ASN A 334 1.65 -24.37 10.50
C ASN A 334 1.77 -23.22 11.50
N LEU A 335 0.81 -23.10 12.44
CA LEU A 335 0.88 -22.16 13.55
C LEU A 335 1.28 -22.90 14.82
N GLY A 336 2.58 -22.88 15.14
CA GLY A 336 3.18 -23.71 16.17
C GLY A 336 2.89 -25.20 15.86
N PRO A 337 2.24 -25.95 16.76
CA PRO A 337 1.88 -27.35 16.51
C PRO A 337 0.58 -27.53 15.70
N VAL A 338 -0.12 -26.45 15.34
CA VAL A 338 -1.44 -26.52 14.71
C VAL A 338 -1.30 -26.39 13.18
N PRO A 339 -1.65 -27.41 12.39
CA PRO A 339 -1.64 -27.30 10.94
C PRO A 339 -2.77 -26.38 10.48
N LEU A 340 -2.44 -25.38 9.66
CA LEU A 340 -3.42 -24.47 9.03
C LEU A 340 -3.78 -24.89 7.60
N GLY A 341 -3.00 -25.81 7.00
CA GLY A 341 -3.21 -26.33 5.66
C GLY A 341 -2.24 -25.73 4.63
N PRO A 342 -2.60 -25.69 3.34
CA PRO A 342 -1.70 -25.24 2.28
C PRO A 342 -1.34 -23.76 2.43
N ALA A 343 -0.07 -23.45 2.20
CA ALA A 343 0.42 -22.08 2.14
C ALA A 343 -0.20 -21.33 0.94
N PRO A 344 -0.51 -20.04 1.07
CA PRO A 344 -1.01 -19.25 -0.05
C PRO A 344 0.06 -19.14 -1.13
N GLN A 345 -0.35 -19.31 -2.39
CA GLN A 345 0.50 -18.99 -3.52
C GLN A 345 0.52 -17.47 -3.70
N LEU A 346 1.69 -16.87 -3.50
CA LEU A 346 1.89 -15.46 -3.79
C LEU A 346 1.98 -15.30 -5.31
N ILE A 347 1.39 -14.21 -5.84
CA ILE A 347 1.10 -13.98 -7.27
C ILE A 347 2.08 -14.70 -8.19
N ALA A 348 1.52 -15.59 -9.02
CA ALA A 348 2.27 -16.50 -9.88
C ALA A 348 3.29 -15.73 -10.72
N GLN A 349 4.52 -16.23 -10.65
CA GLN A 349 5.65 -15.69 -11.37
C GLN A 349 5.46 -15.92 -12.87
N ARG A 350 5.77 -14.92 -13.70
CA ARG A 350 6.01 -15.22 -15.11
C ARG A 350 7.23 -16.15 -15.21
N GLN A 351 7.08 -17.20 -16.03
CA GLN A 351 8.19 -17.98 -16.55
C GLN A 351 9.01 -17.15 -17.52
#